data_AF-X1QVT3-F1
#
_entry.id   AF-X1QVT3-F1
#
_cell.length_a   1.000
_cell.length_b   1.000
_cell.length_c   1.000
_cell.angle_alpha   90.00
_cell.angle_beta   90.00
_cell.angle_gamma   90.00
#
_symmetry.space_group_name_H-M   'P 1'
#
loop_
_entity.id
_entity.type
_entity.pdbx_description
1 polymer ?
#
loop_
_entity_poly.entity_id
_entity_poly.type
_entity_poly.pdbx_seq_one_letter_code
_entity_poly.pdbx_strand_id
1 'polypeptide(L)'
;MVLQINSIESLLQGIVVDVLAGEKLTVMVGETVRVHLGVDYRGPDLDGIIHISWGHQDTWFNEDGNKQGDFSAHFDQSFDWVPHIFACDVLIGGDYGAGYDLYAKIEGVPGPDIFAPTLLNVLDVLGAAEFRNFEITSYDKL
;
A
#
# COMPACT_ATOMS: atom_id res chain seq x y z
N MET A 1 9.21 -17.16 -40.67
CA MET A 1 9.48 -16.02 -39.77
C MET A 1 8.24 -15.87 -38.90
N VAL A 2 8.28 -16.36 -37.66
CA VAL A 2 7.14 -16.32 -36.74
C VAL A 2 7.37 -15.12 -35.82
N LEU A 3 6.44 -14.17 -35.80
CA LEU A 3 6.45 -13.08 -34.82
C LEU A 3 6.25 -13.69 -33.43
N GLN A 4 7.25 -13.58 -32.56
CA GLN A 4 7.04 -13.73 -31.12
C GLN A 4 6.15 -12.58 -30.68
N ILE A 5 4.87 -12.87 -30.44
CA ILE A 5 4.00 -12.01 -29.67
C ILE A 5 4.47 -12.17 -28.22
N ASN A 6 5.40 -11.33 -27.80
CA ASN A 6 5.70 -11.17 -26.38
C ASN A 6 4.42 -10.64 -25.74
N SER A 7 3.75 -11.52 -25.00
CA SER A 7 2.49 -11.28 -24.31
C SER A 7 2.55 -9.96 -23.53
N ILE A 8 1.44 -9.22 -23.51
CA ILE A 8 1.25 -7.94 -22.79
C ILE A 8 1.74 -8.03 -21.33
N GLU A 9 1.78 -9.24 -20.77
CA GLU A 9 2.30 -9.62 -19.46
C GLU A 9 3.76 -9.19 -19.21
N SER A 10 4.64 -9.16 -20.23
CA SER A 10 6.01 -8.64 -20.07
C SER A 10 6.07 -7.12 -20.04
N LEU A 11 5.04 -6.42 -20.55
CA LEU A 11 4.93 -4.96 -20.52
C LEU A 11 4.41 -4.44 -19.17
N LEU A 12 3.72 -5.29 -18.39
CA LEU A 12 3.15 -4.98 -17.09
C LEU A 12 4.14 -5.10 -15.92
N GLN A 13 5.31 -5.72 -16.13
CA GLN A 13 6.36 -5.92 -15.12
C GLN A 13 7.02 -4.62 -14.58
N GLY A 14 6.46 -3.46 -14.88
CA GLY A 14 6.91 -2.16 -14.37
C GLY A 14 5.84 -1.07 -14.45
N ILE A 15 4.56 -1.41 -14.58
CA ILE A 15 3.49 -0.42 -14.50
C ILE A 15 3.27 -0.12 -13.02
N VAL A 16 3.53 1.13 -12.63
CA VAL A 16 2.98 1.71 -11.40
C VAL A 16 1.47 1.61 -11.52
N VAL A 17 0.88 0.61 -10.86
CA VAL A 17 -0.58 0.49 -10.78
C VAL A 17 -1.02 1.45 -9.69
N ASP A 18 -1.32 2.68 -10.11
CA ASP A 18 -2.01 3.64 -9.25
C ASP A 18 -3.48 3.21 -9.17
N VAL A 19 -3.94 2.82 -7.98
CA VAL A 19 -5.35 2.49 -7.71
C VAL A 19 -5.97 3.62 -6.93
N LEU A 20 -7.25 3.89 -7.14
CA LEU A 20 -7.93 4.90 -6.34
C LEU A 20 -8.07 4.42 -4.89
N ALA A 21 -8.10 5.35 -3.94
CA ALA A 21 -8.30 5.02 -2.53
C ALA A 21 -9.61 4.22 -2.35
N GLY A 22 -9.50 3.04 -1.73
CA GLY A 22 -10.61 2.12 -1.54
C GLY A 22 -10.74 1.04 -2.63
N GLU A 23 -9.99 1.15 -3.72
CA GLU A 23 -9.89 0.08 -4.72
C GLU A 23 -8.86 -0.97 -4.33
N LYS A 24 -9.00 -2.15 -4.94
CA LYS A 24 -8.17 -3.32 -4.65
C LYS A 24 -6.84 -3.25 -5.38
N LEU A 25 -5.75 -3.37 -4.64
CA LEU A 25 -4.39 -3.55 -5.16
C LEU A 25 -3.89 -4.97 -4.83
N THR A 26 -3.31 -5.64 -5.81
CA THR A 26 -2.61 -6.91 -5.61
C THR A 26 -1.11 -6.68 -5.72
N VAL A 27 -0.37 -7.15 -4.72
CA VAL A 27 1.08 -6.97 -4.59
C VAL A 27 1.76 -8.28 -4.18
N MET A 28 3.07 -8.37 -4.37
CA MET A 28 3.89 -9.47 -3.88
C MET A 28 4.52 -9.12 -2.52
N VAL A 29 4.76 -10.14 -1.70
CA VAL A 29 5.62 -9.99 -0.51
C VAL A 29 6.99 -9.48 -0.94
N GLY A 30 7.48 -8.43 -0.27
CA GLY A 30 8.75 -7.76 -0.55
C GLY A 30 8.63 -6.55 -1.48
N GLU A 31 7.47 -6.31 -2.10
CA GLU A 31 7.21 -5.08 -2.85
C GLU A 31 6.97 -3.89 -1.93
N THR A 32 7.05 -2.70 -2.50
CA THR A 32 6.79 -1.44 -1.78
C THR A 32 5.58 -0.77 -2.38
N VAL A 33 4.62 -0.39 -1.53
CA VAL A 33 3.43 0.37 -1.91
C VAL A 33 3.64 1.82 -1.52
N ARG A 34 3.49 2.72 -2.49
CA ARG A 34 3.46 4.16 -2.24
C ARG A 34 2.05 4.59 -1.85
N VAL A 35 1.90 5.13 -0.65
CA VAL A 35 0.64 5.66 -0.14
C VAL A 35 0.65 7.17 -0.23
N HIS A 36 -0.36 7.72 -0.90
CA HIS A 36 -0.55 9.16 -1.04
C HIS A 36 -1.53 9.68 0.02
N LEU A 37 -1.09 10.66 0.80
CA LEU A 37 -1.89 11.25 1.88
C LEU A 37 -2.03 12.76 1.65
N GLY A 38 -3.18 13.31 2.02
CA GLY A 38 -3.46 14.74 1.94
C GLY A 38 -4.08 15.24 3.24
N VAL A 39 -3.62 16.40 3.71
CA VAL A 39 -4.20 17.08 4.87
C VAL A 39 -4.09 18.59 4.70
N ASP A 40 -5.14 19.33 5.03
CA ASP A 40 -5.07 20.79 5.12
C ASP A 40 -4.59 21.18 6.51
N TYR A 41 -3.52 21.98 6.58
CA TYR A 41 -2.91 22.42 7.83
C TYR A 41 -3.02 23.93 8.03
N ARG A 42 -3.26 24.34 9.27
CA ARG A 42 -3.13 25.72 9.75
C ARG A 42 -2.74 25.70 11.21
N GLY A 43 -1.63 26.33 11.57
CA GLY A 43 -1.12 26.28 12.93
C GLY A 43 0.30 26.83 13.09
N PRO A 44 0.92 26.61 14.26
CA PRO A 44 2.33 26.91 14.49
C PRO A 44 3.27 26.02 13.64
N ASP A 45 4.57 26.27 13.70
CA ASP A 45 5.56 25.33 13.17
C ASP A 45 5.50 24.01 13.96
N LEU A 46 5.45 22.87 13.26
CA LEU A 46 5.17 21.58 13.87
C LEU A 46 5.81 20.41 13.11
N ASP A 47 6.54 19.57 13.85
CA ASP A 47 6.96 18.24 13.40
C ASP A 47 6.02 17.16 13.95
N GLY A 48 5.85 16.10 13.16
CA GLY A 48 5.13 14.89 13.54
C GLY A 48 5.63 13.68 12.77
N ILE A 49 4.92 12.58 12.94
CA ILE A 49 5.19 11.31 12.23
C ILE A 49 3.90 10.88 11.55
N ILE A 50 4.00 10.54 10.27
CA ILE A 50 2.98 9.78 9.56
C ILE A 50 3.27 8.31 9.80
N HIS A 51 2.36 7.66 10.52
CA HIS A 51 2.37 6.22 10.71
C HIS A 51 1.38 5.61 9.72
N ILE A 52 1.84 4.65 8.93
CA ILE A 52 0.99 3.89 8.00
C ILE A 52 1.11 2.43 8.36
N SER A 53 -0.02 1.73 8.42
CA SER A 53 -0.05 0.31 8.70
C SER A 53 -1.14 -0.39 7.89
N TRP A 54 -0.89 -1.66 7.59
CA TRP A 54 -1.78 -2.54 6.86
C TRP A 54 -1.99 -3.84 7.64
N GLY A 55 -3.17 -4.44 7.53
CA GLY A 55 -3.57 -5.48 8.47
C GLY A 55 -5.02 -5.87 8.32
N HIS A 56 -5.67 -6.25 9.42
CA HIS A 56 -7.11 -6.50 9.43
C HIS A 56 -7.76 -5.69 10.54
N GLN A 57 -8.87 -5.06 10.19
CA GLN A 57 -9.74 -4.30 11.07
C GLN A 57 -10.76 -5.26 11.69
N ASP A 58 -10.57 -5.55 12.98
CA ASP A 58 -11.56 -6.24 13.81
C ASP A 58 -12.19 -5.21 14.78
N THR A 59 -12.24 -5.53 16.08
CA THR A 59 -12.62 -4.57 17.14
C THR A 59 -11.59 -3.42 17.23
N TRP A 60 -10.34 -3.71 16.89
CA TRP A 60 -9.23 -2.77 16.76
C TRP A 60 -8.47 -3.07 15.47
N PHE A 61 -7.69 -2.12 14.96
CA PHE A 61 -6.80 -2.40 13.83
C PHE A 61 -5.65 -3.27 14.31
N ASN A 62 -5.48 -4.44 13.69
CA ASN A 62 -4.49 -5.42 14.12
C ASN A 62 -3.18 -5.23 13.35
N GLU A 63 -2.29 -4.42 13.91
CA GLU A 63 -0.96 -4.12 13.39
C GLU A 63 0.01 -5.24 13.79
N ASP A 64 0.65 -5.93 12.84
CA ASP A 64 1.59 -7.00 13.18
C ASP A 64 2.94 -6.83 12.47
N GLY A 65 4.01 -6.76 13.27
CA GLY A 65 5.36 -7.30 13.06
C GLY A 65 6.24 -6.84 11.89
N ASN A 66 5.66 -6.39 10.77
CA ASN A 66 6.34 -5.89 9.56
C ASN A 66 5.37 -5.14 8.61
N LYS A 67 4.14 -4.87 9.07
CA LYS A 67 3.07 -4.32 8.23
C LYS A 67 2.87 -2.83 8.43
N GLN A 68 3.95 -2.08 8.65
CA GLN A 68 3.89 -0.66 8.97
C GLN A 68 5.13 0.12 8.50
N GLY A 69 5.01 1.45 8.47
CA GLY A 69 6.10 2.38 8.23
C GLY A 69 5.85 3.75 8.85
N ASP A 70 6.92 4.35 9.38
CA ASP A 70 6.92 5.67 10.01
C ASP A 70 7.71 6.67 9.15
N PHE A 71 7.11 7.82 8.87
CA PHE A 71 7.66 8.84 7.98
C PHE A 71 7.60 10.20 8.67
N SER A 72 8.67 10.98 8.59
CA SER A 72 8.66 12.35 9.13
C SER A 72 7.64 13.21 8.39
N ALA A 73 6.85 13.97 9.15
CA ALA A 73 5.96 15.00 8.64
C ALA A 73 6.35 16.35 9.25
N HIS A 74 6.43 17.37 8.40
CA HIS A 74 6.71 18.73 8.81
C HIS A 74 5.62 19.65 8.28
N PHE A 75 5.19 20.59 9.11
CA PHE A 75 4.18 21.58 8.81
C PHE A 75 4.71 22.97 9.18
N ASP A 76 4.88 23.83 8.17
CA ASP A 76 5.26 25.21 8.39
C ASP A 76 4.17 25.96 9.15
N GLN A 77 4.58 26.96 9.95
CA GLN A 77 3.62 27.89 10.54
C GLN A 77 2.75 28.54 9.45
N SER A 78 1.44 28.48 9.65
CA SER A 78 0.46 29.11 8.76
C SER A 78 -0.74 29.71 9.50
N PHE A 79 -1.14 30.89 9.04
CA PHE A 79 -2.38 31.55 9.46
C PHE A 79 -3.57 31.20 8.55
N ASP A 80 -3.31 30.59 7.40
CA ASP A 80 -4.30 30.12 6.42
C ASP A 80 -4.29 28.58 6.34
N TRP A 81 -5.36 27.99 5.81
CA TRP A 81 -5.38 26.55 5.51
C TRP A 81 -4.55 26.27 4.27
N VAL A 82 -3.51 25.44 4.43
CA VAL A 82 -2.57 25.09 3.36
C VAL A 82 -2.58 23.56 3.15
N PRO A 83 -2.80 23.09 1.91
CA PRO A 83 -2.77 21.68 1.61
C PRO A 83 -1.34 21.13 1.70
N HIS A 84 -1.19 20.00 2.39
CA HIS A 84 0.04 19.21 2.47
C HIS A 84 -0.23 17.84 1.85
N ILE A 85 0.71 17.38 1.01
CA ILE A 85 0.64 16.08 0.34
C ILE A 85 1.89 15.30 0.71
N PHE A 86 1.70 14.04 1.11
CA PHE A 86 2.77 13.12 1.43
C PHE A 86 2.71 11.91 0.49
N ALA A 87 3.89 11.37 0.17
CA ALA A 87 4.05 10.13 -0.56
C ALA A 87 4.98 9.23 0.26
N CYS A 88 4.39 8.19 0.85
CA CYS A 88 5.04 7.33 1.82
C CYS A 88 5.21 5.93 1.27
N ASP A 89 6.44 5.45 1.19
CA ASP A 89 6.79 4.15 0.60
C ASP A 89 6.82 3.08 1.70
N VAL A 90 5.77 2.26 1.75
CA VAL A 90 5.58 1.22 2.77
C VAL A 90 5.96 -0.15 2.20
N LEU A 91 6.89 -0.84 2.86
CA LEU A 91 7.27 -2.20 2.48
C LEU A 91 6.15 -3.19 2.84
N ILE A 92 5.85 -4.10 1.92
CA ILE A 92 4.91 -5.20 2.13
C ILE A 92 5.67 -6.42 2.64
N GLY A 93 5.85 -6.50 3.97
CA GLY A 93 6.45 -7.64 4.66
C GLY A 93 5.46 -8.53 5.42
N GLY A 94 5.96 -9.63 6.02
CA GLY A 94 5.14 -10.53 6.85
C GLY A 94 4.29 -11.51 6.05
N ASP A 95 3.16 -11.93 6.63
CA ASP A 95 2.30 -12.97 6.06
C ASP A 95 1.55 -12.50 4.81
N TYR A 96 1.51 -13.38 3.81
CA TYR A 96 0.72 -13.18 2.59
C TYR A 96 -0.72 -13.66 2.77
N GLY A 97 -1.64 -13.13 1.97
CA GLY A 97 -3.07 -13.38 2.08
C GLY A 97 -3.90 -12.30 1.40
N ALA A 98 -5.19 -12.59 1.23
CA ALA A 98 -6.14 -11.65 0.65
C ALA A 98 -6.87 -10.86 1.75
N GLY A 99 -7.36 -9.69 1.39
CA GLY A 99 -8.32 -8.95 2.21
C GLY A 99 -7.73 -8.05 3.28
N TYR A 100 -6.49 -7.64 3.11
CA TYR A 100 -5.85 -6.68 3.99
C TYR A 100 -6.46 -5.28 3.84
N ASP A 101 -6.57 -4.61 4.99
CA ASP A 101 -6.98 -3.22 5.17
C ASP A 101 -5.75 -2.31 5.26
N LEU A 102 -5.94 -1.02 5.03
CA LEU A 102 -4.90 0.01 5.12
C LEU A 102 -5.39 1.17 5.97
N TYR A 103 -4.54 1.67 6.86
CA TYR A 103 -4.82 2.88 7.62
C TYR A 103 -3.57 3.75 7.75
N ALA A 104 -3.78 5.04 7.97
CA ALA A 104 -2.73 5.99 8.29
C ALA A 104 -3.17 6.94 9.41
N LYS A 105 -2.19 7.45 10.16
CA LYS A 105 -2.40 8.49 11.16
C LYS A 105 -1.21 9.43 11.24
N ILE A 106 -1.44 10.63 11.76
CA ILE A 106 -0.39 11.55 12.20
C ILE A 106 -0.29 11.43 13.72
N GLU A 107 0.91 11.15 14.21
CA GLU A 107 1.24 11.04 15.63
C GLU A 107 2.42 11.95 16.00
N GLY A 108 2.72 12.06 17.30
CA GLY A 108 3.80 12.92 17.80
C GLY A 108 3.49 14.42 17.76
N VAL A 109 2.26 14.80 17.41
CA VAL A 109 1.77 16.19 17.41
C VAL A 109 1.02 16.52 18.71
N PRO A 110 0.90 17.81 19.11
CA PRO A 110 0.13 18.18 20.28
C PRO A 110 -1.34 17.73 20.22
N GLY A 111 -1.77 16.97 21.23
CA GLY A 111 -3.13 16.44 21.32
C GLY A 111 -3.21 14.94 21.04
N PRO A 112 -4.41 14.41 20.74
CA PRO A 112 -4.56 13.03 20.29
C PRO A 112 -4.06 12.85 18.85
N ASP A 113 -3.73 11.62 18.49
CA ASP A 113 -3.41 11.21 17.11
C ASP A 113 -4.55 11.59 16.15
N ILE A 114 -4.17 11.97 14.94
CA ILE A 114 -5.11 12.34 13.87
C ILE A 114 -5.21 11.18 12.89
N PHE A 115 -6.39 10.57 12.80
CA PHE A 115 -6.60 9.38 11.97
C PHE A 115 -7.15 9.74 10.60
N ALA A 116 -6.59 9.13 9.55
CA ALA A 116 -7.23 9.05 8.25
C ALA A 116 -8.36 8.00 8.29
N PRO A 117 -9.31 8.03 7.34
CA PRO A 117 -10.27 6.93 7.17
C PRO A 117 -9.55 5.60 6.91
N THR A 118 -9.93 4.55 7.63
CA THR A 118 -9.49 3.18 7.33
C THR A 118 -10.07 2.73 6.00
N LEU A 119 -9.21 2.22 5.11
CA LEU A 119 -9.61 1.61 3.85
C LEU A 119 -9.69 0.10 4.04
N LEU A 120 -10.88 -0.47 3.82
CA LEU A 120 -11.15 -1.89 4.06
C LEU A 120 -10.99 -2.72 2.80
N ASN A 121 -10.41 -3.91 2.93
CA ASN A 121 -10.26 -4.94 1.90
C ASN A 121 -9.59 -4.39 0.63
N VAL A 122 -8.55 -3.58 0.78
CA VAL A 122 -7.87 -2.88 -0.33
C VAL A 122 -6.59 -3.54 -0.80
N LEU A 123 -6.03 -4.49 -0.05
CA LEU A 123 -4.75 -5.11 -0.40
C LEU A 123 -4.87 -6.65 -0.43
N ASP A 124 -4.40 -7.25 -1.53
CA ASP A 124 -4.14 -8.68 -1.63
C ASP A 124 -2.65 -8.91 -1.77
N VAL A 125 -2.07 -9.66 -0.85
CA VAL A 125 -0.63 -9.93 -0.80
C VAL A 125 -0.39 -11.37 -1.25
N LEU A 126 0.34 -11.54 -2.35
CA LEU A 126 0.75 -12.82 -2.88
C LEU A 126 2.16 -13.16 -2.38
N GLY A 127 2.32 -14.33 -1.77
CA GLY A 127 3.62 -14.81 -1.26
C GLY A 127 3.99 -16.22 -1.70
N ALA A 128 3.09 -16.91 -2.40
CA ALA A 128 3.32 -18.23 -2.97
C ALA A 128 2.97 -18.24 -4.46
N ALA A 129 3.61 -19.13 -5.22
CA ALA A 129 3.27 -19.32 -6.62
C ALA A 129 1.86 -19.94 -6.75
N GLU A 130 1.03 -19.31 -7.56
CA GLU A 130 -0.30 -19.81 -7.89
C GLU A 130 -0.30 -20.36 -9.32
N PHE A 131 -0.79 -21.59 -9.47
CA PHE A 131 -0.90 -22.26 -10.77
C PHE A 131 -2.35 -22.54 -11.08
N ARG A 132 -2.75 -22.32 -12.33
CA ARG A 132 -4.08 -22.64 -12.85
C ARG A 132 -3.94 -23.36 -14.19
N ASN A 133 -4.88 -24.26 -14.50
CA ASN A 133 -4.94 -24.99 -15.77
C ASN A 133 -3.69 -25.84 -16.07
N PHE A 134 -3.12 -26.51 -15.07
CA PHE A 134 -2.03 -27.47 -15.28
C PHE A 134 -2.57 -28.75 -15.93
N GLU A 135 -2.25 -28.98 -17.20
CA GLU A 135 -2.74 -30.13 -17.98
C GLU A 135 -1.67 -30.75 -18.89
N ILE A 136 -1.84 -32.04 -19.22
CA ILE A 136 -1.05 -32.72 -20.25
C ILE A 136 -1.67 -32.38 -21.60
N THR A 137 -0.96 -31.63 -22.43
CA THR A 137 -1.49 -31.19 -23.73
C THR A 137 -1.17 -32.15 -24.88
N SER A 138 -0.11 -32.96 -24.78
CA SER A 138 0.30 -33.95 -25.80
C SER A 138 1.35 -34.94 -25.29
N TYR A 139 1.65 -35.98 -26.08
CA TYR A 139 2.75 -36.92 -25.87
C TYR A 139 3.19 -37.51 -27.21
N ASP A 140 4.49 -37.81 -27.37
CA ASP A 140 5.07 -38.43 -28.56
C ASP A 140 5.97 -39.60 -28.20
N LYS A 141 6.16 -40.52 -29.15
CA LYS A 141 7.12 -41.63 -29.04
C LYS A 141 8.48 -41.19 -29.59
N LEU A 142 9.56 -41.54 -28.88
CA LEU A 142 10.95 -41.38 -29.35
C LEU A 142 11.35 -42.50 -30.32
#